data_AF-A0A915M3N3-F1
#
_entry.id   AF-A0A915M3N3-F1
#
_cell.length_a   1.000
_cell.length_b   1.000
_cell.length_c   1.000
_cell.angle_alpha   90.00
_cell.angle_beta   90.00
_cell.angle_gamma   90.00
#
_symmetry.space_group_name_H-M   'P 1'
#
loop_
_entity.id
_entity.type
_entity.pdbx_description
1 polymer ?
#
loop_
_entity_poly.entity_id
_entity_poly.type
_entity_poly.pdbx_seq_one_letter_code
_entity_poly.pdbx_strand_id
1 'polypeptide(L)'
;MFLRLYWVTRCLHLHSRLSYDVAAKSIAGMNRVKTDTKFILKRTLYLYPGLALAIFVLVFWLIGGYILRLCEGNFGDENLRSYYNALWLMCVTFLTIGYGDIYPITVCGRLMAILTGVIGVCVASMIVAVISQKISLSHAEERVHNFMARTKHARSLKITAAQVLKECWFLYKIKSMADQISQNATEMVRGVGQSQQRLTERVNAMELRLEQIHKGIDVLTELIIKRNETASNETKIENKTENV
;
A
#
# COMPACT_ATOMS: atom_id res chain seq x y z
N MET A 1 40.54 -45.61 -6.34
CA MET A 1 40.81 -44.22 -6.77
C MET A 1 40.21 -43.16 -5.82
N PHE A 2 39.04 -43.39 -5.20
CA PHE A 2 38.39 -42.44 -4.26
C PHE A 2 39.19 -42.11 -2.98
N LEU A 3 40.11 -42.98 -2.51
CA LEU A 3 41.04 -42.66 -1.41
C LEU A 3 41.94 -41.44 -1.69
N ARG A 4 42.06 -40.99 -2.95
CA ARG A 4 42.83 -39.80 -3.30
C ARG A 4 42.12 -38.49 -2.95
N LEU A 5 40.86 -38.51 -2.51
CA LEU A 5 40.17 -37.31 -2.02
C LEU A 5 40.88 -36.71 -0.79
N TYR A 6 41.66 -37.51 -0.05
CA TYR A 6 42.56 -37.02 1.00
C TYR A 6 43.58 -35.98 0.52
N TRP A 7 43.99 -36.03 -0.76
CA TRP A 7 44.88 -35.01 -1.33
C TRP A 7 44.21 -33.64 -1.42
N VAL A 8 42.88 -33.55 -1.50
CA VAL A 8 42.14 -32.28 -1.48
C VAL A 8 42.25 -31.64 -0.09
N THR A 9 42.03 -32.41 0.97
CA THR A 9 42.22 -31.94 2.35
C THR A 9 43.67 -31.54 2.64
N ARG A 10 44.63 -32.27 2.06
CA ARG A 10 46.06 -31.97 2.19
C ARG A 10 46.43 -30.70 1.40
N CYS A 11 45.92 -30.54 0.18
CA CYS A 11 46.14 -29.36 -0.66
C CYS A 11 45.52 -28.10 -0.01
N LEU A 12 44.32 -28.21 0.56
CA LEU A 12 43.68 -27.12 1.33
C LEU A 12 44.53 -26.69 2.54
N HIS A 13 45.15 -27.65 3.22
CA HIS A 13 46.03 -27.39 4.36
C HIS A 13 47.34 -26.70 3.96
N LEU A 14 47.95 -27.15 2.86
CA LEU A 14 49.21 -26.62 2.31
C LEU A 14 49.04 -25.27 1.61
N HIS A 15 47.88 -24.99 1.00
CA HIS A 15 47.63 -23.72 0.33
C HIS A 15 47.15 -22.62 1.29
N SER A 16 46.64 -22.99 2.47
CA SER A 16 46.25 -22.02 3.49
C SER A 16 47.50 -21.40 4.13
N ARG A 17 47.83 -20.15 3.73
CA ARG A 17 48.89 -19.32 4.34
C ARG A 17 48.83 -19.26 5.87
N LEU A 18 47.65 -19.47 6.46
CA LEU A 18 47.43 -19.49 7.91
C LEU A 18 48.17 -20.63 8.63
N SER A 19 48.41 -21.77 7.97
CA SER A 19 49.17 -22.89 8.55
C SER A 19 50.65 -22.56 8.73
N TYR A 20 51.16 -21.57 8.01
CA TYR A 20 52.58 -21.19 7.98
C TYR A 20 52.88 -19.90 8.74
N ASP A 21 51.85 -19.11 9.09
CA ASP A 21 52.03 -17.85 9.81
C ASP A 21 52.27 -18.08 11.31
N VAL A 22 53.45 -17.66 11.78
CA VAL A 22 53.91 -17.82 13.16
C VAL A 22 53.08 -16.97 14.12
N ALA A 23 52.65 -15.78 13.69
CA ALA A 23 51.83 -14.89 14.51
C ALA A 23 50.44 -15.52 14.77
N ALA A 24 49.84 -16.09 13.73
CA ALA A 24 48.55 -16.78 13.83
C ALA A 24 48.64 -18.01 14.76
N LYS A 25 49.73 -18.79 14.69
CA LYS A 25 49.97 -19.92 15.60
C LYS A 25 50.18 -19.48 17.05
N SER A 26 50.88 -18.38 17.28
CA SER A 26 51.07 -17.81 18.62
C SER A 26 49.73 -17.42 19.25
N ILE A 27 48.90 -16.70 18.50
CA ILE A 27 47.55 -16.29 18.94
C ILE A 27 46.64 -17.51 19.16
N ALA A 28 46.71 -18.52 18.29
CA ALA A 28 45.96 -19.76 18.47
C ALA A 28 46.41 -20.54 19.72
N GLY A 29 47.72 -20.56 20.00
CA GLY A 29 48.30 -21.17 21.20
C GLY A 29 47.83 -20.48 22.49
N MET A 30 47.80 -19.15 22.52
CA MET A 30 47.27 -18.38 23.66
C MET A 30 45.79 -18.70 23.95
N ASN A 31 45.00 -18.94 22.90
CA ASN A 31 43.58 -19.29 23.01
C ASN A 31 43.32 -20.81 23.15
N ARG A 32 44.38 -21.63 23.29
CA ARG A 32 44.29 -23.10 23.35
C ARG A 32 43.55 -23.73 22.16
N VAL A 33 43.58 -23.08 20.99
CA VAL A 33 42.97 -23.58 19.76
C VAL A 33 44.03 -24.34 18.96
N LYS A 34 43.80 -25.63 18.71
CA LYS A 34 44.65 -26.42 17.83
C LYS A 34 44.43 -25.98 16.37
N THR A 35 45.49 -25.58 15.69
CA THR A 35 45.47 -25.20 14.27
C THR A 35 45.39 -26.43 13.37
N ASP A 36 44.35 -27.25 13.55
CA ASP A 36 44.11 -28.46 12.76
C ASP A 36 43.41 -28.14 11.42
N THR A 37 43.43 -29.10 10.49
CA THR A 37 42.72 -29.02 9.20
C THR A 37 41.23 -28.73 9.35
N LYS A 38 40.59 -29.25 10.42
CA LYS A 38 39.18 -28.97 10.75
C LYS A 38 38.93 -27.49 11.06
N PHE A 39 39.86 -26.84 11.77
CA PHE A 39 39.77 -25.42 12.09
C PHE A 39 39.91 -24.56 10.82
N ILE A 40 40.86 -24.91 9.96
CA ILE A 40 41.08 -24.21 8.68
C ILE A 40 39.86 -24.37 7.77
N LEU A 41 39.30 -25.59 7.66
CA LEU A 41 38.09 -25.84 6.87
C LEU A 41 36.90 -25.03 7.41
N LYS A 42 36.69 -25.03 8.73
CA LYS A 42 35.64 -24.24 9.39
C LYS A 42 35.81 -22.75 9.12
N ARG A 43 37.05 -22.25 9.16
CA ARG A 43 37.38 -20.84 8.86
C ARG A 43 37.09 -20.50 7.40
N THR A 44 37.53 -21.33 6.45
CA THR A 44 37.31 -21.10 5.01
C THR A 44 35.81 -21.10 4.68
N LEU A 45 35.05 -22.03 5.26
CA LEU A 45 33.60 -22.09 5.12
C LEU A 45 32.90 -20.85 5.71
N TYR A 46 33.43 -20.30 6.82
CA TYR A 46 32.91 -19.07 7.43
C TYR A 46 33.21 -17.81 6.60
N LEU A 47 34.42 -17.70 6.03
CA LEU A 47 34.83 -16.53 5.24
C LEU A 47 34.17 -16.49 3.85
N TYR A 48 34.13 -17.62 3.15
CA TYR A 48 33.63 -17.73 1.78
C TYR A 48 32.59 -18.85 1.64
N PRO A 49 31.43 -18.75 2.32
CA PRO A 49 30.43 -19.82 2.37
C PRO A 49 29.87 -20.18 0.99
N GLY A 50 29.56 -19.17 0.17
CA GLY A 50 28.98 -19.39 -1.17
C GLY A 50 29.94 -20.08 -2.15
N LEU A 51 31.20 -19.66 -2.17
CA LEU A 51 32.22 -20.27 -3.05
C LEU A 51 32.53 -21.71 -2.62
N ALA A 52 32.65 -21.95 -1.31
CA ALA A 52 32.88 -23.30 -0.78
C ALA A 52 31.72 -24.25 -1.14
N LEU A 53 30.48 -23.77 -1.03
CA LEU A 53 29.29 -24.54 -1.40
C LEU A 53 29.23 -24.80 -2.91
N ALA A 54 29.55 -23.81 -3.75
CA ALA A 54 29.59 -23.98 -5.20
C ALA A 54 30.62 -25.04 -5.66
N ILE A 55 31.82 -25.00 -5.08
CA ILE A 55 32.86 -26.03 -5.35
C ILE A 55 32.38 -27.41 -4.91
N PHE A 56 31.76 -27.51 -3.73
CA PHE A 56 31.21 -28.77 -3.23
C PHE A 56 30.16 -29.35 -4.19
N VAL A 57 29.22 -28.54 -4.66
CA VAL A 57 28.18 -28.97 -5.61
C VAL A 57 28.79 -29.42 -6.93
N LEU A 58 29.73 -28.65 -7.50
CA LEU A 58 30.40 -29.01 -8.75
C LEU A 58 31.14 -30.34 -8.64
N VAL A 59 31.94 -30.52 -7.57
CA VAL A 59 32.67 -31.76 -7.34
C VAL A 59 31.69 -32.93 -7.12
N PHE A 60 30.60 -32.70 -6.41
CA PHE A 60 29.56 -33.70 -6.20
C PHE A 60 28.88 -34.12 -7.51
N TRP A 61 28.55 -33.18 -8.41
CA TRP A 61 27.98 -33.50 -9.72
C TRP A 61 28.94 -34.30 -10.60
N LEU A 62 30.22 -33.91 -10.65
CA LEU A 62 31.22 -34.63 -11.45
C LEU A 62 31.45 -36.06 -10.93
N ILE A 63 31.58 -36.21 -9.60
CA ILE A 63 31.79 -37.52 -8.98
C ILE A 63 30.53 -38.38 -9.09
N GLY A 64 29.37 -37.83 -8.76
CA GLY A 64 28.10 -38.55 -8.83
C GLY A 64 27.75 -38.96 -10.26
N GLY A 65 28.00 -38.10 -11.25
CA GLY A 65 27.79 -38.42 -12.66
C GLY A 65 28.73 -39.53 -13.14
N TYR A 66 29.98 -39.52 -12.69
CA TYR A 66 30.92 -40.60 -12.97
C TYR A 66 30.50 -41.93 -12.33
N ILE A 67 30.06 -41.92 -11.07
CA ILE A 67 29.57 -43.12 -10.37
C ILE A 67 28.29 -43.65 -11.03
N LEU A 68 27.37 -42.78 -11.40
CA LEU A 68 26.12 -43.15 -12.06
C LEU A 68 26.39 -43.82 -13.41
N ARG A 69 27.31 -43.26 -14.20
CA ARG A 69 27.79 -43.88 -15.45
C ARG A 69 28.41 -45.25 -15.22
N LEU A 70 29.18 -45.44 -14.15
CA LEU A 70 29.77 -46.73 -13.82
C LEU A 70 28.71 -47.77 -13.43
N CYS A 71 27.68 -47.36 -12.68
CA CYS A 71 26.61 -48.28 -12.30
C CYS A 71 25.69 -48.66 -13.48
N GLU A 72 25.41 -47.73 -14.39
CA GLU A 72 24.54 -47.99 -15.56
C GLU A 72 25.32 -48.52 -16.79
N GLY A 73 26.65 -48.38 -16.85
CA GLY A 73 27.42 -48.66 -18.07
C GLY A 73 27.42 -50.12 -18.56
N ASN A 74 27.19 -51.07 -17.64
CA ASN A 74 27.23 -52.51 -17.94
C ASN A 74 25.84 -53.15 -18.17
N PHE A 75 24.77 -52.59 -17.58
CA PHE A 75 23.43 -53.21 -17.55
C PHE A 75 22.27 -52.21 -17.72
N GLY A 76 22.58 -50.92 -17.89
CA GLY A 76 21.60 -49.83 -17.96
C GLY A 76 21.31 -49.35 -19.39
N ASP A 77 20.60 -48.23 -19.48
CA ASP A 77 20.22 -47.56 -20.73
C ASP A 77 21.46 -47.12 -21.53
N GLU A 78 21.46 -47.30 -22.85
CA GLU A 78 22.54 -46.84 -23.74
C GLU A 78 22.76 -45.33 -23.63
N ASN A 79 21.69 -44.56 -23.37
CA ASN A 79 21.79 -43.12 -23.18
C ASN A 79 22.68 -42.74 -21.99
N LEU A 80 22.72 -43.56 -20.93
CA LEU A 80 23.49 -43.33 -19.70
C LEU A 80 24.97 -43.73 -19.83
N ARG A 81 25.39 -44.34 -20.94
CA ARG A 81 26.81 -44.60 -21.23
C ARG A 81 27.60 -43.33 -21.52
N SER A 82 26.95 -42.27 -22.00
CA SER A 82 27.56 -40.96 -22.19
C SER A 82 27.70 -40.22 -20.87
N TYR A 83 28.91 -39.71 -20.57
CA TYR A 83 29.16 -38.96 -19.34
C TYR A 83 28.31 -37.68 -19.25
N TYR A 84 28.06 -37.02 -20.38
CA TYR A 84 27.27 -35.79 -20.42
C TYR A 84 25.82 -36.04 -20.01
N ASN A 85 25.23 -37.16 -20.43
CA ASN A 85 23.87 -37.55 -20.08
C ASN A 85 23.77 -37.95 -18.59
N ALA A 86 24.79 -38.62 -18.05
CA ALA A 86 24.85 -38.93 -16.63
C ALA A 86 24.98 -37.65 -15.77
N LEU A 87 25.74 -36.65 -16.24
CA LEU A 87 25.88 -35.36 -15.57
C LEU A 87 24.57 -34.55 -15.65
N TRP A 88 23.89 -34.56 -16.80
CA TRP A 88 22.54 -33.99 -16.97
C TRP A 88 21.56 -34.56 -15.94
N LEU A 89 21.46 -35.89 -15.87
CA LEU A 89 20.58 -36.58 -14.93
C LEU A 89 20.92 -36.23 -13.47
N MET A 90 22.21 -36.18 -13.13
CA MET A 90 22.65 -35.77 -11.78
C MET A 90 22.23 -34.35 -11.43
N CYS A 91 22.42 -33.39 -12.33
CA CYS A 91 22.00 -32.01 -12.12
C CYS A 91 20.47 -31.92 -11.94
N VAL A 92 19.70 -32.50 -12.87
CA VAL A 92 18.23 -32.47 -12.85
C VAL A 92 17.67 -33.13 -11.59
N THR A 93 18.27 -34.22 -11.12
CA THR A 93 17.89 -34.92 -9.89
C THR A 93 18.27 -34.10 -8.65
N PHE A 94 19.46 -33.51 -8.63
CA PHE A 94 19.93 -32.69 -7.52
C PHE A 94 19.08 -31.43 -7.31
N LEU A 95 18.66 -30.79 -8.41
CA LEU A 95 17.75 -29.65 -8.37
C LEU A 95 16.28 -30.06 -8.15
N THR A 96 15.99 -31.35 -7.99
CA THR A 96 14.63 -31.88 -7.80
C THR A 96 13.66 -31.53 -8.96
N ILE A 97 14.18 -31.29 -10.16
CA ILE A 97 13.37 -30.99 -11.35
C ILE A 97 12.75 -32.27 -11.90
N GLY A 98 13.57 -33.30 -12.15
CA GLY A 98 13.11 -34.64 -12.55
C GLY A 98 12.29 -34.68 -13.85
N TYR A 99 12.85 -34.26 -14.99
CA TYR A 99 12.16 -34.30 -16.29
C TYR A 99 11.65 -35.69 -16.70
N GLY A 100 12.38 -36.75 -16.32
CA GLY A 100 12.01 -38.13 -16.62
C GLY A 100 12.35 -38.61 -18.03
N ASP A 101 13.12 -37.82 -18.78
CA ASP A 101 13.69 -38.15 -20.09
C ASP A 101 14.73 -39.28 -20.02
N ILE A 102 15.57 -39.25 -18.97
CA ILE A 102 16.59 -40.26 -18.69
C ILE A 102 16.45 -40.66 -17.23
N TYR A 103 16.51 -41.97 -16.93
CA TYR A 103 16.39 -42.46 -15.56
C TYR A 103 17.22 -43.74 -15.34
N PRO A 104 17.74 -43.97 -14.12
CA PRO A 104 18.57 -45.15 -13.85
C PRO A 104 17.70 -46.41 -13.73
N ILE A 105 18.14 -47.48 -14.39
CA ILE A 105 17.43 -48.76 -14.41
C ILE A 105 18.00 -49.66 -13.30
N THR A 106 19.31 -49.59 -13.05
CA THR A 106 19.97 -50.44 -12.07
C THR A 106 19.63 -50.06 -10.63
N VAL A 107 19.66 -51.05 -9.73
CA VAL A 107 19.43 -50.82 -8.29
C VAL A 107 20.46 -49.85 -7.71
N CYS A 108 21.73 -49.96 -8.13
CA CYS A 108 22.78 -49.01 -7.74
C CYS A 108 22.43 -47.58 -8.19
N GLY A 109 22.08 -47.39 -9.47
CA GLY A 109 21.78 -46.07 -10.02
C GLY A 109 20.57 -45.42 -9.34
N ARG A 110 19.53 -46.20 -9.03
CA ARG A 110 18.35 -45.73 -8.28
C ARG A 110 18.70 -45.29 -6.86
N LEU A 111 19.53 -46.05 -6.15
CA LEU A 111 19.99 -45.66 -4.81
C LEU A 111 20.78 -44.35 -4.86
N MET A 112 21.66 -44.19 -5.86
CA MET A 112 22.43 -42.96 -6.07
C MET A 112 21.54 -41.76 -6.39
N ALA A 113 20.48 -41.94 -7.20
CA ALA A 113 19.52 -40.89 -7.49
C ALA A 113 18.75 -40.44 -6.24
N ILE A 114 18.32 -41.38 -5.39
CA ILE A 114 17.66 -41.06 -4.11
C ILE A 114 18.59 -40.28 -3.18
N LEU A 115 19.83 -40.75 -3.01
CA LEU A 115 20.83 -40.06 -2.18
C LEU A 115 21.13 -38.65 -2.72
N THR A 116 21.22 -38.50 -4.04
CA THR A 116 21.42 -37.23 -4.72
C THR A 116 20.28 -36.25 -4.44
N GLY A 117 19.03 -36.71 -4.48
CA GLY A 117 17.86 -35.89 -4.13
C GLY A 117 17.90 -35.41 -2.68
N VAL A 118 18.19 -36.29 -1.72
CA VAL A 118 18.31 -35.93 -0.30
C VAL A 118 19.40 -34.88 -0.08
N ILE A 119 20.59 -35.09 -0.66
CA ILE A 119 21.71 -34.15 -0.56
C ILE A 119 21.35 -32.80 -1.22
N GLY A 120 20.66 -32.84 -2.37
CA GLY A 120 20.17 -31.65 -3.07
C GLY A 120 19.31 -30.75 -2.18
N VAL A 121 18.33 -31.34 -1.49
CA VAL A 121 17.46 -30.62 -0.55
C VAL A 121 18.25 -30.05 0.62
N CYS A 122 19.17 -30.83 1.23
CA CYS A 122 20.02 -30.33 2.32
C CYS A 122 20.88 -29.13 1.89
N VAL A 123 21.47 -29.19 0.69
CA VAL A 123 22.27 -28.10 0.15
C VAL A 123 21.41 -26.88 -0.18
N ALA A 124 20.21 -27.07 -0.72
CA ALA A 124 19.26 -25.98 -0.97
C ALA A 124 18.92 -25.22 0.33
N SER A 125 18.65 -25.94 1.43
CA SER A 125 18.44 -25.31 2.75
C SER A 125 19.67 -24.52 3.21
N MET A 126 20.88 -25.04 2.97
CA MET A 126 22.11 -24.35 3.35
C MET A 126 22.34 -23.07 2.52
N ILE A 127 21.99 -23.07 1.23
CA ILE A 127 22.04 -21.87 0.37
C ILE A 127 21.13 -20.78 0.94
N VAL A 128 19.90 -21.12 1.33
CA VAL A 128 18.95 -20.17 1.94
C VAL A 128 19.53 -19.56 3.23
N ALA A 129 20.12 -20.38 4.08
CA ALA A 129 20.76 -19.91 5.32
C ALA A 129 21.92 -18.94 5.05
N VAL A 130 22.76 -19.24 4.05
CA VAL A 130 23.88 -18.36 3.66
C VAL A 130 23.36 -17.03 3.11
N ILE A 131 22.35 -17.06 2.24
CA ILE A 131 21.74 -15.85 1.69
C ILE A 131 21.11 -15.01 2.82
N SER A 132 20.39 -15.64 3.75
CA SER A 132 19.79 -14.96 4.90
C SER A 132 20.82 -14.23 5.75
N GLN A 133 21.97 -14.85 6.03
CA GLN A 133 23.08 -14.21 6.76
C GLN A 133 23.75 -13.07 5.98
N LYS A 134 23.71 -13.08 4.65
CA LYS A 134 24.27 -12.00 3.82
C LYS A 134 23.31 -10.82 3.67
N ILE A 135 22.01 -11.08 3.72
CA ILE A 135 20.97 -10.04 3.65
C ILE A 135 20.73 -9.40 5.02
N SER A 136 21.03 -10.10 6.12
CA SER A 136 20.88 -9.52 7.46
C SER A 136 21.75 -8.27 7.62
N LEU A 137 21.10 -7.15 7.98
CA LEU A 137 21.79 -5.88 8.20
C LEU A 137 22.78 -6.01 9.36
N SER A 138 23.94 -5.38 9.19
CA SER A 138 24.88 -5.19 10.29
C SER A 138 24.27 -4.28 11.37
N HIS A 139 24.66 -4.43 12.63
CA HIS A 139 24.22 -3.56 13.73
C HIS A 139 24.50 -2.06 13.48
N ALA A 140 25.50 -1.73 12.68
CA ALA A 140 25.74 -0.35 12.26
C ALA A 140 24.66 0.14 11.27
N GLU A 141 24.32 -0.68 10.27
CA GLU A 141 23.31 -0.38 9.26
C GLU A 141 21.91 -0.32 9.88
N GLU A 142 21.61 -1.22 10.81
CA GLU A 142 20.34 -1.24 11.55
C GLU A 142 20.14 0.06 12.35
N ARG A 143 21.21 0.58 12.98
CA ARG A 143 21.15 1.87 13.68
C ARG A 143 20.84 3.03 12.73
N VAL A 144 21.46 3.05 11.55
CA VAL A 144 21.18 4.06 10.53
C VAL A 144 19.76 3.93 10.01
N HIS A 145 19.29 2.72 9.72
CA HIS A 145 17.92 2.46 9.30
C HIS A 145 16.90 2.96 10.34
N ASN A 146 17.12 2.65 11.62
CA ASN A 146 16.25 3.10 12.71
C ASN A 146 16.26 4.63 12.86
N PHE A 147 17.41 5.27 12.66
CA PHE A 147 17.49 6.72 12.63
C PHE A 147 16.71 7.33 11.45
N MET A 148 16.87 6.78 10.25
CA MET A 148 16.12 7.21 9.05
C MET A 148 14.62 7.03 9.23
N ALA A 149 14.17 5.93 9.83
CA ALA A 149 12.77 5.69 10.13
C ALA A 149 12.20 6.75 11.08
N ARG A 150 12.93 7.06 12.17
CA ARG A 150 12.53 8.09 13.14
C ARG A 150 12.45 9.49 12.51
N THR A 151 13.43 9.87 11.70
CA THR A 151 13.42 11.18 11.02
C THR A 151 12.29 11.29 10.01
N LYS A 152 11.97 10.20 9.30
CA LYS A 152 10.81 10.14 8.38
C LYS A 152 9.48 10.33 9.12
N HIS A 153 9.27 9.64 10.24
CA HIS A 153 8.05 9.81 11.05
C HIS A 153 7.90 11.22 11.61
N ALA A 154 8.98 11.80 12.15
CA ALA A 154 8.97 13.16 12.66
C ALA A 154 8.63 14.19 11.55
N ARG A 155 9.14 13.98 10.33
CA ARG A 155 8.81 14.83 9.18
C ARG A 155 7.35 14.68 8.76
N SER A 156 6.85 13.44 8.70
CA SER A 156 5.45 13.16 8.36
C SER A 156 4.51 13.83 9.36
N LEU A 157 4.80 13.76 10.66
CA LEU A 157 3.99 14.39 11.70
C LEU A 157 3.85 15.90 11.49
N LYS A 158 4.96 16.59 11.18
CA LYS A 158 4.97 18.03 10.91
C LYS A 158 4.13 18.38 9.68
N ILE A 159 4.25 17.61 8.61
CA ILE A 159 3.49 17.81 7.36
C ILE A 159 1.99 17.60 7.62
N THR A 160 1.63 16.50 8.29
CA THR A 160 0.23 16.20 8.62
C THR A 160 -0.36 17.25 9.56
N ALA A 161 0.37 17.69 10.57
CA ALA A 161 -0.08 18.77 11.46
C ALA A 161 -0.35 20.07 10.68
N ALA A 162 0.53 20.45 9.75
CA ALA A 162 0.31 21.61 8.90
C ALA A 162 -0.92 21.45 7.98
N GLN A 163 -1.17 20.25 7.45
CA GLN A 163 -2.37 19.97 6.68
C GLN A 163 -3.64 20.10 7.51
N VAL A 164 -3.66 19.53 8.73
CA VAL A 164 -4.80 19.64 9.65
C VAL A 164 -5.09 21.11 9.97
N LEU A 165 -4.06 21.90 10.29
CA LEU A 165 -4.22 23.33 10.56
C LEU A 165 -4.79 24.10 9.36
N LYS A 166 -4.31 23.79 8.15
CA LYS A 166 -4.81 24.38 6.90
C LYS A 166 -6.29 24.06 6.70
N GLU A 167 -6.70 22.80 6.86
CA GLU A 167 -8.10 22.38 6.73
C GLU A 167 -8.99 23.00 7.80
N CYS A 168 -8.53 23.07 9.06
CA CYS A 168 -9.25 23.74 10.14
C CYS A 168 -9.47 25.23 9.84
N TRP A 169 -8.46 25.93 9.33
CA TRP A 169 -8.60 27.34 8.94
C TRP A 169 -9.55 27.52 7.76
N PHE A 170 -9.48 26.64 6.76
CA PHE A 170 -10.37 26.68 5.60
C PHE A 170 -11.84 26.44 6.01
N LEU A 171 -12.08 25.46 6.86
CA LEU A 171 -13.40 25.19 7.45
C LEU A 171 -13.93 26.37 8.27
N TYR A 172 -13.08 26.97 9.11
CA TYR A 172 -13.45 28.17 9.86
C TYR A 172 -13.83 29.33 8.94
N LYS A 173 -13.06 29.56 7.87
CA LYS A 173 -13.34 30.62 6.89
C LYS A 173 -14.65 30.39 6.15
N ILE A 174 -14.92 29.15 5.72
CA ILE A 174 -16.21 28.79 5.10
C ILE A 174 -17.36 29.04 6.07
N LYS A 175 -17.22 28.62 7.34
CA LYS A 175 -18.24 28.85 8.36
C LYS A 175 -18.51 30.34 8.56
N SER A 176 -17.47 31.15 8.69
CA SER A 176 -17.59 32.61 8.84
C SER A 176 -18.27 33.27 7.62
N MET A 177 -17.98 32.80 6.40
CA MET A 177 -18.66 33.29 5.19
C MET A 177 -20.13 32.87 5.16
N ALA A 178 -20.44 31.63 5.56
CA ALA A 178 -21.81 31.14 5.65
C ALA A 178 -22.64 31.93 6.69
N ASP A 179 -22.05 32.24 7.85
CA ASP A 179 -22.68 33.06 8.89
C ASP A 179 -22.98 34.49 8.37
N GLN A 180 -22.04 35.12 7.64
CA GLN A 180 -22.28 36.42 7.00
C GLN A 180 -23.40 36.38 5.95
N ILE A 181 -23.44 35.34 5.11
CA ILE A 181 -24.51 35.15 4.12
C ILE A 181 -25.87 34.97 4.81
N SER A 182 -25.91 34.19 5.89
CA SER A 182 -27.13 33.98 6.68
C SER A 182 -27.65 35.28 7.29
N GLN A 183 -26.76 36.12 7.83
CA GLN A 183 -27.13 37.44 8.34
C GLN A 183 -27.69 38.34 7.23
N ASN A 184 -26.99 38.47 6.09
CA ASN A 184 -27.45 39.26 4.95
C ASN A 184 -28.80 38.77 4.41
N ALA A 185 -29.00 37.45 4.30
CA ALA A 185 -30.27 36.87 3.89
C ALA A 185 -31.40 37.20 4.88
N THR A 186 -31.11 37.15 6.18
CA THR A 186 -32.07 37.51 7.24
C THR A 186 -32.46 38.99 7.17
N GLU A 187 -31.50 39.89 6.94
CA GLU A 187 -31.77 41.31 6.74
C GLU A 187 -32.62 41.57 5.49
N MET A 188 -32.32 40.89 4.39
CA MET A 188 -33.09 41.00 3.13
C MET A 188 -34.54 40.54 3.34
N VAL A 189 -34.76 39.40 4.01
CA VAL A 189 -36.11 38.90 4.35
C VAL A 189 -36.86 39.89 5.24
N ARG A 190 -36.19 40.49 6.24
CA ARG A 190 -36.80 41.55 7.07
C ARG A 190 -37.21 42.78 6.25
N GLY A 191 -36.35 43.22 5.32
CA GLY A 191 -36.64 44.35 4.43
C GLY A 191 -37.84 44.10 3.50
N VAL A 192 -37.95 42.89 2.95
CA VAL A 192 -39.12 42.47 2.16
C VAL A 192 -40.38 42.43 3.03
N GLY A 193 -40.31 41.88 4.24
CA GLY A 193 -41.43 41.86 5.18
C GLY A 193 -41.96 43.26 5.53
N GLN A 194 -41.07 44.21 5.81
CA GLN A 194 -41.45 45.61 6.05
C GLN A 194 -42.08 46.26 4.81
N SER A 195 -41.56 45.95 3.61
CA SER A 195 -42.10 46.47 2.37
C SER A 195 -43.51 45.94 2.09
N GLN A 196 -43.75 44.65 2.36
CA GLN A 196 -45.07 44.03 2.30
C GLN A 196 -46.04 44.69 3.29
N GLN A 197 -45.65 44.89 4.55
CA GLN A 197 -46.48 45.57 5.54
C GLN A 197 -46.88 46.98 5.09
N ARG A 198 -45.93 47.77 4.58
CA ARG A 198 -46.23 49.11 4.04
C ARG A 198 -47.19 49.06 2.86
N LEU A 199 -47.07 48.08 1.97
CA LEU A 199 -48.02 47.89 0.87
C LEU A 199 -49.41 47.53 1.40
N THR A 200 -49.52 46.61 2.36
CA THR A 200 -50.80 46.26 3.01
C THR A 200 -51.45 47.46 3.68
N GLU A 201 -50.68 48.28 4.43
CA GLU A 201 -51.20 49.51 5.03
C GLU A 201 -51.71 50.50 3.98
N ARG A 202 -50.99 50.67 2.86
CA ARG A 202 -51.43 51.53 1.75
C ARG A 202 -52.68 51.00 1.07
N VAL A 203 -52.81 49.69 0.90
CA VAL A 203 -54.01 49.04 0.36
C VAL A 203 -55.20 49.26 1.29
N ASN A 204 -55.06 48.98 2.59
CA ASN A 204 -56.13 49.20 3.57
C ASN A 204 -56.56 50.67 3.64
N ALA A 205 -55.61 51.61 3.53
CA ALA A 205 -55.92 53.04 3.47
C ALA A 205 -56.68 53.42 2.19
N MET A 206 -56.40 52.78 1.06
CA MET A 206 -57.17 52.96 -0.18
C MET A 206 -58.58 52.37 -0.05
N GLU A 207 -58.73 51.19 0.55
CA GLU A 207 -60.04 50.59 0.80
C GLU A 207 -60.91 51.49 1.68
N LEU A 208 -60.36 52.04 2.77
CA LEU A 208 -61.07 53.02 3.60
C LEU A 208 -61.51 54.27 2.83
N ARG A 209 -60.66 54.78 1.92
CA ARG A 209 -61.02 55.92 1.05
C ARG A 209 -62.14 55.54 0.08
N LEU A 210 -62.10 54.35 -0.51
CA LEU A 210 -63.17 53.87 -1.39
C LEU A 210 -64.49 53.71 -0.61
N GLU A 211 -64.44 53.20 0.62
CA GLU A 211 -65.62 53.08 1.47
C GLU A 211 -66.21 54.45 1.83
N GLN A 212 -65.36 55.46 2.11
CA GLN A 212 -65.80 56.84 2.29
C GLN A 212 -66.45 57.42 1.03
N ILE A 213 -65.88 57.16 -0.15
CA ILE A 213 -66.46 57.59 -1.42
C ILE A 213 -67.82 56.92 -1.64
N HIS A 214 -67.92 55.61 -1.38
CA HIS A 214 -69.18 54.87 -1.52
C HIS A 214 -70.27 55.43 -0.62
N LYS A 215 -69.97 55.65 0.67
CA LYS A 215 -70.88 56.33 1.61
C LYS A 215 -71.26 57.73 1.14
N GLY A 216 -70.32 58.48 0.56
CA GLY A 216 -70.59 59.79 -0.02
C GLY A 216 -71.55 59.73 -1.22
N ILE A 217 -71.40 58.72 -2.10
CA ILE A 217 -72.30 58.47 -3.23
C ILE A 217 -73.70 58.08 -2.74
N ASP A 218 -73.81 57.24 -1.70
CA ASP A 218 -75.10 56.86 -1.13
C ASP A 218 -75.86 58.08 -0.59
N VAL A 219 -75.17 58.97 0.13
CA VAL A 219 -75.74 60.23 0.63
C VAL A 219 -76.18 61.15 -0.51
N LEU A 220 -75.37 61.28 -1.57
CA LEU A 220 -75.75 62.06 -2.75
C LEU A 220 -76.98 61.47 -3.45
N THR A 221 -77.06 60.13 -3.53
CA THR A 221 -78.22 59.43 -4.08
C THR A 221 -79.47 59.71 -3.25
N GLU A 222 -79.40 59.64 -1.91
CA GLU A 222 -80.50 60.03 -1.03
C GLU A 222 -80.92 61.49 -1.22
N LEU A 223 -79.97 62.42 -1.35
CA LEU A 223 -80.26 63.84 -1.57
C LEU A 223 -80.93 64.09 -2.93
N ILE A 224 -80.54 63.35 -3.97
CA ILE A 224 -81.18 63.43 -5.29
C ILE A 224 -82.61 62.90 -5.22
N ILE A 225 -82.85 61.78 -4.53
CA ILE A 225 -84.20 61.25 -4.30
C ILE A 225 -85.05 62.30 -3.58
N LYS A 226 -84.53 62.87 -2.48
CA LYS A 226 -85.22 63.91 -1.70
C LYS A 226 -85.49 65.18 -2.53
N ARG A 227 -84.56 65.58 -3.39
CA ARG A 227 -84.72 66.72 -4.30
C ARG A 227 -85.79 66.47 -5.36
N ASN A 228 -85.83 65.26 -5.93
CA ASN A 228 -86.89 64.86 -6.86
C ASN A 228 -88.26 64.79 -6.19
N GLU A 229 -88.34 64.37 -4.92
CA GLU A 229 -89.59 64.44 -4.14
C GLU A 229 -90.04 65.88 -3.90
N THR A 230 -89.13 66.81 -3.59
CA THR A 230 -89.47 68.23 -3.46
C THR A 230 -89.88 68.88 -4.78
N ALA A 231 -89.21 68.58 -5.89
CA ALA A 231 -89.57 69.09 -7.21
C ALA A 231 -90.91 68.50 -7.71
N SER A 232 -91.20 67.23 -7.38
CA SER A 232 -92.51 66.61 -7.63
C SER A 232 -93.62 67.23 -6.78
N ASN A 233 -93.31 67.67 -5.54
CA ASN A 233 -94.26 68.38 -4.70
C ASN A 233 -94.50 69.82 -5.14
N GLU A 234 -93.47 70.54 -5.60
CA GLU A 234 -93.59 71.90 -6.14
C GLU A 234 -94.42 71.91 -7.44
N THR A 235 -94.20 70.97 -8.36
CA THR A 235 -95.04 70.80 -9.57
C THR A 235 -96.48 70.36 -9.24
N LYS A 236 -96.70 69.63 -8.14
CA LYS A 236 -98.05 69.31 -7.64
C LYS A 236 -98.76 70.52 -7.03
N ILE A 237 -98.01 71.45 -6.44
CA ILE A 237 -98.56 72.68 -5.84
C ILE A 237 -98.89 73.70 -6.93
N GLU A 238 -98.02 73.86 -7.94
CA GLU A 238 -98.26 74.74 -9.09
C GLU A 238 -99.51 74.31 -9.89
N ASN A 239 -99.66 73.02 -10.17
CA ASN A 239 -100.86 72.48 -10.84
C ASN A 239 -102.15 72.55 -10.00
N LYS A 240 -102.06 72.84 -8.70
CA LYS A 240 -103.24 72.96 -7.81
C LYS A 240 -103.69 74.42 -7.66
N THR A 241 -102.82 75.39 -7.88
CA THR A 241 -103.16 76.82 -7.91
C THR A 241 -103.73 77.29 -9.24
N GLU A 242 -103.53 76.56 -10.33
CA GLU A 242 -104.19 76.82 -11.63
C GLU A 242 -105.66 76.34 -11.71
N ASN A 243 -106.24 75.81 -10.62
CA ASN A 243 -107.58 75.21 -10.63
C ASN A 243 -108.56 75.82 -9.59
N VAL A 244 -108.45 77.11 -9.26
CA VAL A 244 -109.52 77.90 -8.59
C VAL A 244 -109.58 79.31 -9.15
#